data_AF-A7MI50-F1
#
_entry.id   AF-A7MI50-F1
#
_cell.length_a   1.000
_cell.length_b   1.000
_cell.length_c   1.000
_cell.angle_alpha   90.00
_cell.angle_beta   90.00
_cell.angle_gamma   90.00
#
_symmetry.space_group_name_H-M   'P 1'
#
loop_
_entity.id
_entity.type
_entity.pdbx_description
1 polymer ?
#
loop_
_entity_poly.entity_id
_entity_poly.type
_entity_poly.pdbx_seq_one_letter_code
_entity_poly.pdbx_strand_id
1 'polypeptide(L)'
;MKLIDLLVQELPKHGGWPLDKKHHAFISQDSDGEVWAFPSKPNLNIMKEEWNISHGDGCYVGLLTTIADDFTTSTVTREQYEAELAAEQQPVLDDDGLPPVGCECEAKYRDAANAEWFFFRCVGVDCGVAFGWAGKEAVTLGKGSYEFRPIRSEADRKREIGVIALATACGDVVPFKYGDRYQGGELVGAAWYELYDKIAAGEVAGIRIE
;
A
#
# COMPACT_ATOMS: atom_id res chain seq x y z
N MET A 1 2.43 11.01 -17.14
CA MET A 1 2.01 10.42 -15.85
C MET A 1 1.29 9.11 -16.14
N LYS A 2 1.45 8.07 -15.32
CA LYS A 2 0.80 6.78 -15.59
C LYS A 2 -0.67 6.82 -15.17
N LEU A 3 -1.47 5.90 -15.71
CA LEU A 3 -2.89 5.79 -15.38
C LEU A 3 -3.10 5.50 -13.89
N ILE A 4 -2.28 4.64 -13.29
CA ILE A 4 -2.38 4.33 -11.85
C ILE A 4 -2.23 5.58 -10.98
N ASP A 5 -1.24 6.43 -11.25
CA ASP A 5 -0.99 7.68 -10.51
C ASP A 5 -2.21 8.61 -10.60
N LEU A 6 -2.78 8.75 -11.81
CA LEU A 6 -3.99 9.53 -12.05
C LEU A 6 -5.19 9.02 -11.24
N LEU A 7 -5.38 7.70 -11.19
CA LEU A 7 -6.48 7.09 -10.45
C LEU A 7 -6.31 7.31 -8.96
N VAL A 8 -5.11 7.10 -8.42
CA VAL A 8 -4.80 7.33 -6.99
C VAL A 8 -5.04 8.79 -6.61
N GLN A 9 -4.68 9.73 -7.48
CA GLN A 9 -4.89 11.16 -7.25
C GLN A 9 -6.36 11.59 -7.34
N GLU A 10 -7.11 11.11 -8.33
CA GLU A 10 -8.44 11.63 -8.64
C GLU A 10 -9.58 10.84 -8.00
N LEU A 11 -9.55 9.50 -8.02
CA LEU A 11 -10.67 8.69 -7.52
C LEU A 11 -11.07 8.99 -6.07
N PRO A 12 -10.15 9.23 -5.10
CA PRO A 12 -10.53 9.58 -3.74
C PRO A 12 -11.41 10.84 -3.64
N LYS A 13 -11.25 11.80 -4.57
CA LYS A 13 -12.08 13.02 -4.63
C LYS A 13 -13.52 12.74 -5.12
N HIS A 14 -13.72 11.60 -5.78
CA HIS A 14 -14.96 11.19 -6.43
C HIS A 14 -15.64 9.98 -5.75
N GLY A 15 -15.24 9.65 -4.52
CA GLY A 15 -15.83 8.54 -3.74
C GLY A 15 -15.04 7.23 -3.82
N GLY A 16 -13.85 7.24 -4.40
CA GLY A 16 -12.93 6.11 -4.48
C GLY A 16 -13.21 5.19 -5.66
N TRP A 17 -12.77 3.93 -5.52
CA TRP A 17 -13.03 2.91 -6.54
C TRP A 17 -14.55 2.71 -6.72
N PRO A 18 -15.06 2.58 -7.95
CA PRO A 18 -16.50 2.42 -8.20
C PRO A 18 -17.02 1.06 -7.70
N LEU A 19 -17.55 1.04 -6.47
CA LEU A 19 -17.95 -0.17 -5.73
C LEU A 19 -19.37 -0.70 -6.05
N ASP A 20 -20.25 0.11 -6.63
CA ASP A 20 -21.70 -0.10 -6.54
C ASP A 20 -22.36 -0.73 -7.78
N LYS A 21 -21.60 -1.03 -8.83
CA LYS A 21 -22.12 -1.73 -10.00
C LYS A 21 -21.39 -3.06 -10.17
N LYS A 22 -21.84 -4.05 -9.40
CA LYS A 22 -21.47 -5.47 -9.45
C LYS A 22 -20.61 -5.82 -10.68
N HIS A 23 -19.28 -5.85 -10.50
CA HIS A 23 -18.26 -6.65 -11.20
C HIS A 23 -16.97 -5.91 -11.64
N HIS A 24 -16.82 -4.59 -11.48
CA HIS A 24 -15.65 -3.84 -12.02
C HIS A 24 -14.28 -4.12 -11.35
N ALA A 25 -13.54 -5.08 -11.91
CA ALA A 25 -12.20 -5.46 -11.47
C ALA A 25 -11.08 -4.65 -12.15
N PHE A 26 -11.37 -3.98 -13.26
CA PHE A 26 -10.38 -3.32 -14.10
C PHE A 26 -10.80 -1.89 -14.45
N ILE A 27 -9.84 -0.97 -14.56
CA ILE A 27 -10.03 0.37 -15.11
C ILE A 27 -9.01 0.62 -16.23
N SER A 28 -9.48 1.20 -17.33
CA SER A 28 -8.66 1.69 -18.44
C SER A 28 -9.13 3.08 -18.88
N GLN A 29 -8.30 3.77 -19.65
CA GLN A 29 -8.58 5.11 -20.15
C GLN A 29 -8.55 5.10 -21.69
N ASP A 30 -9.54 5.74 -22.30
CA ASP A 30 -9.63 5.92 -23.75
C ASP A 30 -8.79 7.12 -24.22
N SER A 31 -8.60 7.29 -25.54
CA SER A 31 -7.73 8.36 -26.08
C SER A 31 -8.25 9.78 -25.88
N ASP A 32 -9.51 9.95 -25.52
CA ASP A 32 -10.14 11.22 -25.18
C ASP A 32 -10.01 11.59 -23.69
N GLY A 33 -9.42 10.70 -22.89
CA GLY A 33 -9.20 10.87 -21.46
C GLY A 33 -10.32 10.33 -20.58
N GLU A 34 -11.37 9.73 -21.15
CA GLU A 34 -12.45 9.11 -20.39
C GLU A 34 -11.98 7.85 -19.68
N VAL A 35 -12.37 7.71 -18.41
CA VAL A 35 -12.01 6.56 -17.57
C VAL A 35 -13.21 5.62 -17.47
N TRP A 36 -12.96 4.35 -17.82
CA TRP A 36 -13.95 3.30 -17.89
C TRP A 36 -13.60 2.13 -16.98
N ALA A 37 -14.61 1.60 -16.30
CA ALA A 37 -14.49 0.45 -15.43
C ALA A 37 -15.07 -0.80 -16.10
N PHE A 38 -14.36 -1.92 -16.03
CA PHE A 38 -14.69 -3.15 -16.72
C PHE A 38 -14.78 -4.34 -15.78
N PRO A 39 -15.75 -5.23 -15.99
CA PRO A 39 -15.92 -6.40 -15.15
C PRO A 39 -14.91 -7.53 -15.40
N SER A 40 -14.25 -7.49 -16.54
CA SER A 40 -13.22 -8.44 -16.96
C SER A 40 -12.15 -7.67 -17.72
N LYS A 41 -10.97 -8.26 -17.91
CA LYS A 41 -9.84 -7.59 -18.56
C LYS A 41 -10.25 -7.10 -19.97
N PRO A 42 -10.28 -5.78 -20.22
CA PRO A 42 -10.62 -5.23 -21.52
C PRO A 42 -9.46 -5.39 -22.51
N ASN A 43 -9.78 -5.22 -23.79
CA ASN A 43 -8.81 -5.14 -24.87
C ASN A 43 -8.98 -3.82 -25.61
N LEU A 44 -7.87 -3.19 -25.99
CA LEU A 44 -7.90 -1.97 -26.78
C LEU A 44 -8.36 -2.27 -28.21
N ASN A 45 -9.41 -1.57 -28.66
CA ASN A 45 -9.76 -1.52 -30.06
C ASN A 45 -8.93 -0.46 -30.77
N ILE A 46 -7.83 -0.86 -31.40
CA ILE A 46 -6.87 0.05 -32.05
C ILE A 46 -7.53 0.96 -33.11
N MET A 47 -8.61 0.52 -33.76
CA MET A 47 -9.29 1.32 -34.78
C MET A 47 -10.17 2.43 -34.21
N LYS A 48 -10.64 2.26 -32.97
CA LYS A 48 -11.49 3.22 -32.27
C LYS A 48 -10.77 3.94 -31.14
N GLU A 49 -9.61 3.43 -30.73
CA GLU A 49 -8.84 3.88 -29.56
C GLU A 49 -9.65 3.78 -28.24
N GLU A 50 -10.61 2.85 -28.21
CA GLU A 50 -11.53 2.60 -27.09
C GLU A 50 -11.30 1.21 -26.49
N TRP A 51 -11.34 1.11 -25.17
CA TRP A 51 -11.24 -0.17 -24.45
C TRP A 51 -12.59 -0.89 -24.36
N ASN A 52 -12.62 -2.17 -24.71
CA ASN A 52 -13.85 -2.96 -24.76
C ASN A 52 -13.66 -4.39 -24.22
N ILE A 53 -14.75 -5.04 -23.80
CA ILE A 53 -14.76 -6.46 -23.44
C ILE A 53 -15.52 -7.29 -24.49
N SER A 54 -15.26 -8.60 -24.55
CA SER A 54 -15.85 -9.46 -25.58
C SER A 54 -17.38 -9.65 -25.47
N HIS A 55 -17.96 -9.37 -24.30
CA HIS A 55 -19.39 -9.60 -24.01
C HIS A 55 -20.02 -8.39 -23.30
N GLY A 56 -19.93 -7.21 -23.90
CA GLY A 56 -20.58 -5.97 -23.42
C GLY A 56 -19.65 -4.77 -23.41
N ASP A 57 -20.11 -3.70 -22.76
CA ASP A 57 -19.37 -2.44 -22.62
C ASP A 57 -18.91 -2.23 -21.18
N GLY A 58 -17.92 -1.36 -21.00
CA GLY A 58 -17.54 -0.87 -19.67
C GLY A 58 -18.62 0.04 -19.07
N CYS A 59 -18.47 0.37 -17.80
CA CYS A 59 -19.22 1.46 -17.18
C CYS A 59 -18.34 2.70 -17.08
N TYR A 60 -18.84 3.82 -17.59
CA TYR A 60 -18.19 5.11 -17.40
C TYR A 60 -18.08 5.44 -15.91
N VAL A 61 -16.88 5.83 -15.48
CA VAL A 61 -16.57 6.13 -14.07
C VAL A 61 -17.03 7.54 -13.68
N GLY A 62 -17.41 8.39 -14.65
CA GLY A 62 -17.70 9.79 -14.37
C GLY A 62 -16.44 10.66 -14.25
N LEU A 63 -15.30 10.15 -14.73
CA LEU A 63 -14.01 10.81 -14.65
C LEU A 63 -13.46 11.04 -16.06
N LEU A 64 -13.18 12.31 -16.36
CA LEU A 64 -12.45 12.77 -17.53
C LEU A 64 -11.18 13.44 -17.02
N THR A 65 -10.02 12.91 -17.40
CA THR A 65 -8.73 13.38 -16.89
C THR A 65 -7.71 13.54 -18.00
N THR A 66 -6.53 14.09 -17.69
CA THR A 66 -5.42 14.15 -18.63
C THR A 66 -5.04 12.75 -19.13
N ILE A 67 -4.66 12.65 -20.39
CA ILE A 67 -4.28 11.38 -21.02
C ILE A 67 -3.03 10.83 -20.34
N ALA A 68 -3.12 9.60 -19.84
CA ALA A 68 -2.01 8.86 -19.25
C ALA A 68 -1.00 8.46 -20.33
N ASP A 69 0.29 8.41 -20.00
CA ASP A 69 1.33 8.04 -20.98
C ASP A 69 1.18 6.57 -21.46
N ASP A 70 0.55 5.73 -20.64
CA ASP A 70 0.35 4.31 -20.86
C ASP A 70 -1.10 3.94 -21.25
N PHE A 71 -1.94 4.92 -21.59
CA PHE A 71 -3.39 4.71 -21.83
C PHE A 71 -3.70 3.61 -22.87
N THR A 72 -2.84 3.39 -23.86
CA THR A 72 -3.01 2.34 -24.89
C THR A 72 -2.65 0.93 -24.42
N THR A 73 -2.05 0.79 -23.24
CA THR A 73 -1.55 -0.51 -22.72
C THR A 73 -2.00 -0.82 -21.30
N SER A 74 -2.43 0.20 -20.56
CA SER A 74 -2.67 0.12 -19.13
C SER A 74 -4.08 -0.38 -18.83
N THR A 75 -4.14 -1.39 -17.97
CA THR A 75 -5.36 -1.84 -17.33
C THR A 75 -5.05 -2.00 -15.86
N VAL A 76 -5.60 -1.10 -15.04
CA VAL A 76 -5.36 -1.06 -13.60
C VAL A 76 -6.37 -1.98 -12.91
N THR A 77 -5.89 -2.90 -12.08
CA THR A 77 -6.78 -3.68 -11.22
C THR A 77 -7.07 -2.94 -9.92
N ARG A 78 -8.16 -3.35 -9.25
CA ARG A 78 -8.51 -2.81 -7.95
C ARG A 78 -7.37 -3.03 -6.94
N GLU A 79 -6.75 -4.20 -6.93
CA GLU A 79 -5.65 -4.53 -6.02
C GLU A 79 -4.43 -3.64 -6.27
N GLN A 80 -4.11 -3.35 -7.54
CA GLN A 80 -3.03 -2.43 -7.88
C GLN A 80 -3.33 -1.00 -7.41
N TYR A 81 -4.55 -0.52 -7.64
CA TYR A 81 -5.00 0.77 -7.13
C TYR A 81 -4.96 0.84 -5.61
N GLU A 82 -5.49 -0.15 -4.90
CA GLU A 82 -5.48 -0.17 -3.43
C GLU A 82 -4.05 -0.28 -2.87
N ALA A 83 -3.16 -1.04 -3.52
CA ALA A 83 -1.76 -1.13 -3.13
C ALA A 83 -1.02 0.19 -3.33
N GLU A 84 -1.23 0.86 -4.47
CA GLU A 84 -0.58 2.15 -4.75
C GLU A 84 -1.19 3.28 -3.90
N LEU A 85 -2.51 3.29 -3.71
CA LEU A 85 -3.18 4.20 -2.79
C LEU A 85 -2.69 4.00 -1.35
N ALA A 86 -2.48 2.76 -0.92
CA ALA A 86 -1.88 2.47 0.38
C ALA A 86 -0.41 2.92 0.43
N ALA A 87 0.36 2.81 -0.65
CA ALA A 87 1.73 3.28 -0.75
C ALA A 87 1.82 4.82 -0.71
N GLU A 88 0.93 5.55 -1.38
CA GLU A 88 0.84 7.01 -1.29
C GLU A 88 0.31 7.48 0.08
N GLN A 89 -0.57 6.70 0.71
CA GLN A 89 -1.06 6.96 2.06
C GLN A 89 -0.08 6.53 3.15
N GLN A 90 1.01 5.80 2.81
CA GLN A 90 2.07 5.59 3.78
C GLN A 90 2.65 6.96 4.13
N PRO A 91 2.67 7.35 5.41
CA PRO A 91 3.37 8.55 5.80
C PRO A 91 4.83 8.36 5.41
N VAL A 92 5.25 9.14 4.41
CA VAL A 92 6.66 9.36 4.11
C VAL A 92 7.24 9.96 5.39
N LEU A 93 7.82 9.10 6.22
CA LEU A 93 8.70 9.55 7.29
C LEU A 93 9.77 10.39 6.61
N ASP A 94 10.13 11.52 7.22
CA ASP A 94 11.22 12.31 6.67
C ASP A 94 12.50 11.45 6.56
N ASP A 95 13.48 11.89 5.77
CA ASP A 95 14.80 11.23 5.68
C ASP A 95 15.49 11.12 7.07
N ASP A 96 14.96 11.82 8.07
CA ASP A 96 15.37 11.77 9.45
C ASP A 96 14.63 10.72 10.31
N GLY A 97 13.63 10.01 9.79
CA GLY A 97 12.87 8.96 10.50
C GLY A 97 11.85 9.49 11.52
N LEU A 98 11.48 10.77 11.46
CA LEU A 98 10.40 11.38 12.24
C LEU A 98 9.09 11.46 11.43
N PRO A 99 7.93 11.35 12.10
CA PRO A 99 6.64 11.47 11.44
C PRO A 99 6.35 12.93 11.09
N PRO A 100 5.84 13.23 9.88
CA PRO A 100 5.45 14.58 9.51
C PRO A 100 4.33 15.11 10.40
N VAL A 101 4.27 16.43 10.56
CA VAL A 101 3.24 17.08 11.39
C VAL A 101 1.84 16.77 10.85
N GLY A 102 0.94 16.31 11.72
CA GLY A 102 -0.42 15.90 11.36
C GLY A 102 -0.57 14.42 10.99
N CYS A 103 0.54 13.67 10.94
CA CYS A 103 0.54 12.23 10.67
C CYS A 103 0.08 11.41 11.88
N GLU A 104 -0.62 10.32 11.60
CA GLU A 104 -0.85 9.22 12.55
C GLU A 104 0.07 8.05 12.18
N CYS A 105 0.82 7.55 13.15
CA CYS A 105 1.85 6.54 12.97
C CYS A 105 1.91 5.61 14.20
N GLU A 106 2.74 4.59 14.15
CA GLU A 106 3.12 3.81 15.33
C GLU A 106 4.52 4.21 15.79
N ALA A 107 4.72 4.27 17.10
CA ALA A 107 6.02 4.49 17.72
C ALA A 107 6.38 3.34 18.65
N LYS A 108 7.67 3.07 18.81
CA LYS A 108 8.21 2.07 19.74
C LYS A 108 9.51 2.59 20.35
N TYR A 109 9.75 2.24 21.61
CA TYR A 109 11.04 2.52 22.25
C TYR A 109 12.16 1.69 21.60
N ARG A 110 13.21 2.37 21.11
CA ARG A 110 14.29 1.78 20.31
C ARG A 110 15.08 0.73 21.08
N ASP A 111 15.48 1.06 22.31
CA ASP A 111 16.46 0.25 23.06
C ASP A 111 15.82 -0.84 23.93
N ALA A 112 14.51 -1.02 23.85
CA ALA A 112 13.79 -2.02 24.63
C ALA A 112 13.47 -3.24 23.77
N ALA A 113 14.06 -4.38 24.15
CA ALA A 113 13.88 -5.66 23.46
C ALA A 113 12.40 -6.08 23.35
N ASN A 114 11.58 -5.74 24.35
CA ASN A 114 10.16 -6.09 24.42
C ASN A 114 9.23 -4.87 24.26
N ALA A 115 9.72 -3.75 23.72
CA ALA A 115 8.82 -2.62 23.50
C ALA A 115 7.80 -2.94 22.40
N GLU A 116 6.54 -2.71 22.73
CA GLU A 116 5.43 -2.81 21.81
C GLU A 116 5.27 -1.52 21.02
N TRP A 117 4.77 -1.66 19.79
CA TRP A 117 4.37 -0.52 18.98
C TRP A 117 3.05 0.04 19.50
N PHE A 118 2.98 1.35 19.69
CA PHE A 118 1.79 2.05 20.13
C PHE A 118 1.44 3.17 19.16
N PHE A 119 0.14 3.48 19.07
CA PHE A 119 -0.37 4.55 18.23
C PHE A 119 0.16 5.91 18.70
N PHE A 120 0.64 6.73 17.76
CA PHE A 120 1.10 8.08 17.98
C PHE A 120 0.61 9.02 16.87
N ARG A 121 -0.08 10.09 17.28
CA ARG A 121 -0.48 11.19 16.39
C ARG A 121 0.47 12.37 16.58
N CYS A 122 1.25 12.69 15.55
CA CYS A 122 2.18 13.81 15.54
C CYS A 122 1.44 15.14 15.34
N VAL A 123 1.69 16.12 16.22
CA VAL A 123 1.08 17.46 16.19
C VAL A 123 2.13 18.55 15.96
N GLY A 124 3.40 18.26 16.21
CA GLY A 124 4.51 19.16 15.93
C GLY A 124 5.83 18.40 15.94
N VAL A 125 6.80 18.88 15.17
CA VAL A 125 8.18 18.39 15.23
C VAL A 125 9.07 19.60 15.41
N ASP A 126 9.91 19.58 16.43
CA ASP A 126 10.94 20.60 16.65
C ASP A 126 12.20 19.97 17.23
N CYS A 127 13.37 20.45 16.82
CA CYS A 127 14.68 20.02 17.30
C CYS A 127 14.88 18.49 17.33
N GLY A 128 14.31 17.75 16.37
CA GLY A 128 14.41 16.29 16.29
C GLY A 128 13.52 15.52 17.27
N VAL A 129 12.52 16.19 17.86
CA VAL A 129 11.53 15.63 18.78
C VAL A 129 10.14 15.80 18.20
N ALA A 130 9.39 14.70 18.13
CA ALA A 130 7.98 14.72 17.77
C ALA A 130 7.12 14.93 19.02
N PHE A 131 6.20 15.89 18.94
CA PHE A 131 5.22 16.23 19.96
C PHE A 131 3.86 15.76 19.49
N GLY A 132 3.11 15.07 20.35
CA GLY A 132 1.84 14.51 19.91
C GLY A 132 1.09 13.75 20.99
N TRP A 133 0.22 12.85 20.52
CA TRP A 133 -0.71 12.10 21.38
C TRP A 133 -0.51 10.60 21.21
N ALA A 134 -0.30 9.90 22.33
CA ALA A 134 -0.44 8.45 22.42
C ALA A 134 -1.80 8.14 23.04
N GLY A 135 -2.81 7.94 22.20
CA GLY A 135 -4.20 7.84 22.66
C GLY A 135 -4.67 9.14 23.32
N LYS A 136 -4.84 9.15 24.64
CA LYS A 136 -5.28 10.33 25.41
C LYS A 136 -4.15 11.09 26.08
N GLU A 137 -2.92 10.57 26.04
CA GLU A 137 -1.78 11.16 26.73
C GLU A 137 -0.95 11.99 25.76
N ALA A 138 -0.60 13.21 26.17
CA ALA A 138 0.36 14.03 25.45
C ALA A 138 1.76 13.47 25.71
N VAL A 139 2.48 13.13 24.66
CA VAL A 139 3.82 12.54 24.74
C VAL A 139 4.80 13.26 23.83
N THR A 140 6.08 13.15 24.17
CA THR A 140 7.20 13.70 23.42
C THR A 140 8.17 12.58 23.09
N LEU A 141 8.43 12.36 21.81
CA LEU A 141 9.16 11.21 21.31
C LEU A 141 10.36 11.69 20.50
N GLY A 142 11.55 11.49 21.05
CA GLY A 142 12.81 11.88 20.38
C GLY A 142 13.28 10.81 19.40
N LYS A 143 13.80 11.24 18.24
CA LYS A 143 14.41 10.37 17.21
C LYS A 143 15.45 9.38 17.75
N GLY A 144 16.20 9.80 18.77
CA GLY A 144 17.25 8.97 19.39
C GLY A 144 16.69 7.80 20.21
N SER A 145 15.52 7.97 20.84
CA SER A 145 14.96 6.99 21.78
C SER A 145 13.81 6.18 21.20
N TYR A 146 13.21 6.64 20.11
CA TYR A 146 12.03 6.01 19.50
C TYR A 146 12.25 5.72 18.02
N GLU A 147 11.65 4.62 17.57
CA GLU A 147 11.45 4.27 16.16
C GLU A 147 10.00 4.56 15.78
N PHE A 148 9.79 5.08 14.57
CA PHE A 148 8.47 5.38 14.03
C PHE A 148 8.22 4.56 12.77
N ARG A 149 6.96 4.24 12.50
CA ARG A 149 6.52 3.61 11.25
C ARG A 149 5.06 3.96 10.92
N PRO A 150 4.64 3.84 9.66
CA PRO A 150 3.23 3.88 9.28
C PRO A 150 2.32 3.01 10.17
N ILE A 151 1.07 3.46 10.37
CA ILE A 151 0.03 2.58 10.95
C ILE A 151 -0.17 1.41 10.00
N ARG A 152 -0.12 0.20 10.55
CA ARG A 152 -0.29 -1.02 9.77
C ARG A 152 -1.68 -1.58 9.95
N SER A 153 -2.26 -2.09 8.86
CA SER A 153 -3.52 -2.81 8.94
C SER A 153 -3.34 -4.10 9.76
N GLU A 154 -4.44 -4.67 10.25
CA GLU A 154 -4.39 -5.98 10.93
C GLU A 154 -3.82 -7.07 10.00
N ALA A 155 -4.10 -6.98 8.70
CA ALA A 155 -3.55 -7.86 7.69
C ALA A 155 -2.03 -7.73 7.60
N ASP A 156 -1.49 -6.51 7.56
CA ASP A 156 -0.04 -6.26 7.54
C ASP A 156 0.64 -6.75 8.81
N ARG A 157 -0.02 -6.64 9.97
CA ARG A 157 0.48 -7.17 11.24
C ARG A 157 0.53 -8.70 11.23
N LYS A 158 -0.52 -9.37 10.74
CA LYS A 158 -0.53 -10.84 10.57
C LYS A 158 0.55 -11.29 9.59
N ARG A 159 0.73 -10.53 8.50
CA ARG A 159 1.78 -10.77 7.51
C ARG A 159 3.18 -10.65 8.09
N GLU A 160 3.48 -9.60 8.85
CA GLU A 160 4.76 -9.50 9.56
C GLU A 160 5.00 -10.67 10.49
N ILE A 161 4.04 -10.97 11.36
CA ILE A 161 4.18 -12.04 12.35
C ILE A 161 4.45 -13.38 11.64
N GLY A 162 3.72 -13.66 10.56
CA GLY A 162 3.91 -14.87 9.78
C GLY A 162 5.26 -14.94 9.07
N VAL A 163 5.68 -13.85 8.41
CA VAL A 163 6.98 -13.77 7.73
C VAL A 163 8.14 -13.95 8.71
N ILE A 164 8.10 -13.27 9.86
CA ILE A 164 9.14 -13.40 10.90
C ILE A 164 9.14 -14.82 11.48
N ALA A 165 7.97 -15.42 11.72
CA ALA A 165 7.87 -16.78 12.24
C ALA A 165 8.44 -17.82 11.27
N LEU A 166 8.15 -17.70 9.97
CA LEU A 166 8.70 -18.56 8.93
C LEU A 166 10.23 -18.46 8.86
N ALA A 167 10.76 -17.24 8.84
CA ALA A 167 12.19 -17.00 8.85
C ALA A 167 12.89 -17.59 10.10
N THR A 168 12.29 -17.36 11.27
CA THR A 168 12.81 -17.85 12.56
C THR A 168 12.82 -19.39 12.59
N ALA A 169 11.79 -20.04 12.05
CA ALA A 169 11.68 -21.49 12.04
C ALA A 169 12.75 -22.19 11.17
N CYS A 170 13.27 -21.51 10.14
CA CYS A 170 14.32 -22.07 9.28
C CYS A 170 15.73 -21.98 9.87
N GLY A 171 15.89 -21.34 11.04
CA GLY A 171 17.17 -21.23 11.73
C GLY A 171 18.11 -20.16 11.17
N ASP A 172 17.59 -19.21 10.38
CA ASP A 172 18.37 -18.08 9.92
C ASP A 172 18.85 -17.25 11.12
N VAL A 173 20.17 -17.12 11.25
CA VAL A 173 20.87 -16.50 12.40
C VAL A 173 20.95 -14.97 12.26
N VAL A 174 20.41 -14.41 11.17
CA VAL A 174 20.40 -12.96 10.94
C VAL A 174 19.03 -12.42 11.33
N PRO A 175 18.89 -11.71 12.45
CA PRO A 175 17.66 -10.99 12.76
C PRO A 175 17.49 -9.88 11.72
N PHE A 176 16.73 -10.13 10.65
CA PHE A 176 16.28 -9.06 9.76
C PHE A 176 15.00 -8.47 10.31
N LYS A 177 14.87 -7.14 10.29
CA LYS A 177 13.61 -6.50 10.64
C LYS A 177 12.68 -6.58 9.44
N TYR A 178 11.41 -6.80 9.70
CA TYR A 178 10.41 -6.80 8.65
C TYR A 178 10.38 -5.44 7.94
N GLY A 179 10.54 -5.45 6.62
CA GLY A 179 10.57 -4.27 5.77
C GLY A 179 11.98 -3.77 5.47
N ASP A 180 13.02 -4.37 6.07
CA ASP A 180 14.41 -4.00 5.79
C ASP A 180 14.75 -4.22 4.32
N ARG A 181 15.56 -3.31 3.78
CA ARG A 181 16.07 -3.38 2.41
C ARG A 181 17.59 -3.28 2.41
N TYR A 182 18.23 -4.01 1.49
CA TYR A 182 19.64 -3.80 1.18
C TYR A 182 19.85 -2.41 0.58
N GLN A 183 21.10 -1.94 0.53
CA GLN A 183 21.44 -0.66 -0.12
C GLN A 183 20.99 -0.57 -1.60
N GLY A 184 20.79 -1.72 -2.26
CA GLY A 184 20.23 -1.80 -3.61
C GLY A 184 18.69 -1.71 -3.68
N GLY A 185 18.00 -1.50 -2.56
CA GLY A 185 16.54 -1.42 -2.47
C GLY A 185 15.82 -2.77 -2.43
N GLU A 186 16.54 -3.88 -2.62
CA GLU A 186 15.98 -5.24 -2.51
C GLU A 186 15.57 -5.56 -1.08
N LEU A 187 14.41 -6.21 -0.92
CA LEU A 187 13.87 -6.58 0.38
C LEU A 187 14.70 -7.69 1.02
N VAL A 188 15.16 -7.47 2.25
CA VAL A 188 15.85 -8.50 3.03
C VAL A 188 14.86 -9.60 3.37
N GLY A 189 15.24 -10.86 3.11
CA GLY A 189 14.36 -11.99 3.37
C GLY A 189 13.17 -12.11 2.42
N ALA A 190 13.23 -11.52 1.21
CA ALA A 190 12.14 -11.53 0.21
C ALA A 190 11.46 -12.89 -0.01
N ALA A 191 12.21 -14.00 0.06
CA ALA A 191 11.67 -15.36 -0.06
C ALA A 191 10.62 -15.69 1.02
N TRP A 192 10.76 -15.14 2.22
CA TRP A 192 9.81 -15.36 3.33
C TRP A 192 8.50 -14.60 3.12
N TYR A 193 8.57 -13.42 2.52
CA TYR A 193 7.40 -12.65 2.10
C TYR A 193 6.61 -13.41 1.04
N GLU A 194 7.29 -13.86 -0.01
CA GLU A 194 6.67 -14.62 -1.09
C GLU A 194 6.05 -15.92 -0.58
N LEU A 195 6.75 -16.65 0.29
CA LEU A 195 6.24 -17.89 0.88
C LEU A 195 4.98 -17.63 1.71
N TYR A 196 4.98 -16.60 2.55
CA TYR A 196 3.81 -16.24 3.34
C TYR A 196 2.62 -15.89 2.44
N ASP A 197 2.84 -15.09 1.40
CA ASP A 197 1.78 -14.65 0.49
C ASP A 197 1.15 -15.85 -0.25
N LYS A 198 1.95 -16.82 -0.68
CA LYS A 198 1.46 -18.07 -1.28
C LYS A 198 0.67 -18.93 -0.30
N ILE A 199 1.08 -18.97 0.97
CA ILE A 199 0.32 -19.69 2.01
C ILE A 199 -1.01 -18.98 2.26
N ALA A 200 -1.01 -17.65 2.38
CA ALA A 200 -2.21 -16.84 2.57
C ALA A 200 -3.19 -16.97 1.40
N ALA A 201 -2.68 -17.06 0.17
CA ALA A 201 -3.46 -17.32 -1.04
C ALA A 201 -3.95 -18.78 -1.15
N GLY A 202 -3.49 -19.69 -0.28
CA GLY A 202 -3.85 -21.11 -0.32
C GLY A 202 -3.20 -21.89 -1.46
N GLU A 203 -2.13 -21.36 -2.05
CA GLU A 203 -1.39 -21.98 -3.16
C GLU A 203 -0.44 -23.08 -2.68
N VAL A 204 -0.09 -23.08 -1.39
CA VAL A 204 0.73 -24.13 -0.78
C VAL A 204 -0.16 -25.28 -0.30
N ALA A 205 -0.10 -26.40 -1.02
CA ALA A 205 -0.91 -27.57 -0.72
C ALA A 205 -0.71 -28.06 0.73
N GLY A 206 -1.82 -28.20 1.46
CA GLY A 206 -1.82 -28.72 2.84
C GLY A 206 -1.49 -27.72 3.94
N ILE A 207 -1.22 -26.44 3.62
CA ILE A 207 -0.95 -25.38 4.60
C ILE A 207 -1.97 -24.25 4.41
N ARG A 208 -2.61 -23.80 5.50
CA ARG A 208 -3.54 -22.66 5.52
C ARG A 208 -3.36 -21.85 6.79
N ILE A 209 -3.63 -20.55 6.71
CA ILE A 209 -3.70 -19.64 7.85
C ILE A 209 -5.15 -19.67 8.35
N GLU A 210 -5.34 -19.91 9.64
CA GLU A 210 -6.65 -19.86 10.31
C GLU A 210 -7.03 -18.43 10.73
#